data_AF-A0A2D5UIG7-F1
#
_entry.id   AF-A0A2D5UIG7-F1
#
_cell.length_a   1.000
_cell.length_b   1.000
_cell.length_c   1.000
_cell.angle_alpha   90.00
_cell.angle_beta   90.00
_cell.angle_gamma   90.00
#
_symmetry.space_group_name_H-M   'P 1'
#
loop_
_entity.id
_entity.type
_entity.pdbx_description
1 polymer ?
#
loop_
_entity_poly.entity_id
_entity_poly.type
_entity_poly.pdbx_seq_one_letter_code
_entity_poly.pdbx_strand_id
1 'polypeptide(L)'
;MEITEYKLQKRVSISKEIRREIEVGMLVRIILKRDQRSGILAEGVVNKILTKSSNHPHGIKVRLEDGQIGRVKEIVESIDEL
;
A
#
# COMPACT_ATOMS: atom_id res chain seq x y z
N MET A 1 -25.87 12.22 18.25
CA MET A 1 -25.90 13.16 17.11
C MET A 1 -24.81 14.18 17.36
N GLU A 2 -23.66 14.16 16.69
CA GLU A 2 -23.15 13.34 15.61
C GLU A 2 -21.66 13.12 15.90
N ILE A 3 -21.20 11.89 15.69
CA ILE A 3 -19.80 11.51 15.80
C ILE A 3 -19.20 11.82 14.43
N THR A 4 -18.78 13.07 14.19
CA THR A 4 -18.32 13.50 12.85
C THR A 4 -16.80 13.57 12.72
N GLU A 5 -16.05 13.42 13.81
CA GLU A 5 -14.60 13.49 13.78
C GLU A 5 -13.99 12.18 14.27
N TYR A 6 -13.96 11.16 13.39
CA TYR A 6 -13.08 10.03 13.62
C TYR A 6 -12.54 9.48 12.31
N LYS A 7 -11.23 9.69 12.12
CA LYS A 7 -10.20 8.72 11.73
C LYS A 7 -9.07 9.48 11.06
N LEU A 8 -8.11 9.91 11.88
CA LEU A 8 -6.80 10.32 11.41
C LEU A 8 -6.18 9.09 10.72
N GLN A 9 -6.29 9.01 9.39
CA GLN A 9 -5.69 7.95 8.58
C GLN A 9 -4.18 7.93 8.83
N LYS A 10 -3.74 7.07 9.75
CA LYS A 10 -2.35 6.99 10.17
C LYS A 10 -1.58 6.29 9.05
N ARG A 11 -0.87 7.08 8.24
CA ARG A 11 -0.03 6.59 7.14
C ARG A 11 1.23 5.98 7.74
N VAL A 12 1.33 4.65 7.74
CA VAL A 12 2.56 3.96 8.12
C VAL A 12 3.50 3.95 6.90
N SER A 13 4.69 4.52 7.07
CA SER A 13 5.74 4.47 6.05
C SER A 13 6.46 3.14 6.13
N ILE A 14 6.44 2.38 5.03
CA ILE A 14 7.01 1.03 4.97
C ILE A 14 8.54 1.10 5.02
N SER A 15 9.14 0.27 5.85
CA SER A 15 10.60 0.09 5.88
C SER A 15 11.08 -0.69 4.65
N LYS A 16 12.21 -0.30 4.07
CA LYS A 16 12.73 -0.83 2.79
C LYS A 16 13.09 -2.34 2.81
N GLU A 17 13.09 -2.96 3.99
CA GLU A 17 13.72 -4.25 4.25
C GLU A 17 12.76 -5.34 4.74
N ILE A 18 11.49 -5.02 5.02
CA ILE A 18 10.58 -5.97 5.69
C ILE A 18 9.40 -6.34 4.80
N ARG A 19 9.42 -7.57 4.27
CA ARG A 19 8.30 -8.21 3.55
C ARG A 19 7.07 -8.46 4.44
N ARG A 20 7.24 -8.49 5.77
CA ARG A 20 6.16 -8.79 6.74
C ARG A 20 5.05 -7.75 6.81
N GLU A 21 5.16 -6.63 6.12
CA GLU A 21 4.18 -5.54 6.24
C GLU A 21 3.02 -5.64 5.23
N ILE A 22 3.09 -6.47 4.18
CA ILE A 22 2.05 -6.47 3.12
C ILE A 22 1.50 -7.86 2.85
N GLU A 23 0.18 -7.97 2.95
CA GLU A 23 -0.59 -9.17 2.67
C GLU A 23 -1.63 -8.91 1.56
N VAL A 24 -2.13 -10.00 0.97
CA VAL A 24 -3.25 -9.92 0.02
C VAL A 24 -4.50 -9.51 0.79
N GLY A 25 -5.29 -8.60 0.23
CA GLY A 25 -6.46 -8.00 0.87
C GLY A 25 -6.19 -6.70 1.64
N MET A 26 -4.93 -6.29 1.79
CA MET A 26 -4.59 -5.00 2.42
C MET A 26 -4.84 -3.82 1.47
N LEU A 27 -5.31 -2.70 2.02
CA LEU A 27 -5.43 -1.44 1.31
C LEU A 27 -4.04 -0.76 1.28
N VAL A 28 -3.54 -0.50 0.08
CA VAL A 28 -2.21 0.06 -0.12
C VAL A 28 -2.22 1.19 -1.14
N ARG A 29 -1.20 2.03 -1.07
CA ARG A 29 -0.90 3.02 -2.11
C ARG A 29 0.35 2.63 -2.86
N ILE A 30 0.22 2.52 -4.17
CA ILE A 30 1.29 2.11 -5.08
C ILE A 30 1.65 3.23 -6.04
N ILE A 31 2.92 3.29 -6.42
CA ILE A 31 3.35 4.10 -7.55
C ILE A 31 3.37 3.25 -8.82
N LEU A 32 2.62 3.69 -9.82
CA LEU A 32 2.61 3.07 -11.14
C LEU A 32 3.81 3.54 -11.96
N LYS A 33 4.22 2.76 -12.96
CA LYS A 33 5.36 3.12 -13.81
C LYS A 33 5.16 4.48 -14.51
N ARG A 34 3.93 4.74 -14.97
CA ARG A 34 3.56 6.01 -15.63
C ARG A 34 3.66 7.21 -14.68
N ASP A 35 3.43 6.97 -13.39
CA ASP A 35 3.35 8.00 -12.35
C ASP A 35 4.66 8.16 -11.56
N GLN A 36 5.74 7.46 -11.95
CA GLN A 36 7.04 7.57 -11.28
C GLN A 36 7.65 8.98 -11.32
N ARG A 37 7.35 9.78 -12.36
CA ARG A 37 7.80 11.17 -12.49
C ARG A 37 6.90 12.15 -11.75
N SER A 38 5.59 11.92 -11.76
CA SER A 38 4.61 12.79 -11.11
C SER A 38 4.52 12.56 -9.59
N GLY A 39 4.93 11.37 -9.13
CA GLY A 39 4.82 10.98 -7.72
C GLY A 39 3.40 10.64 -7.29
N ILE A 40 2.45 10.57 -8.23
CA ILE A 40 1.06 10.23 -7.94
C ILE A 40 0.98 8.77 -7.49
N LEU A 41 0.27 8.54 -6.38
CA LEU A 41 0.02 7.22 -5.84
C LEU A 41 -1.41 6.78 -6.18
N ALA A 42 -1.54 5.56 -6.65
CA ALA A 42 -2.83 4.90 -6.82
C ALA A 42 -3.14 4.11 -5.55
N GLU A 43 -4.34 4.27 -5.02
CA GLU A 43 -4.85 3.50 -3.88
C GLU A 43 -5.62 2.29 -4.37
N GLY A 44 -5.49 1.16 -3.69
CA GLY A 44 -6.33 -0.01 -3.93
C GLY A 44 -5.93 -1.23 -3.11
N VAL A 45 -6.71 -2.29 -3.24
CA VAL A 45 -6.54 -3.53 -2.47
C VAL A 45 -5.54 -4.45 -3.17
N VAL A 46 -4.60 -5.03 -2.41
CA VAL A 46 -3.62 -5.97 -2.93
C VAL A 46 -4.30 -7.28 -3.35
N ASN A 47 -4.25 -7.60 -4.64
CA ASN A 47 -4.68 -8.91 -5.16
C ASN A 47 -3.52 -9.92 -5.13
N LYS A 48 -2.32 -9.51 -5.54
CA LYS A 48 -1.18 -10.42 -5.61
C LYS A 48 0.16 -9.73 -5.38
N ILE A 49 1.01 -10.37 -4.57
CA ILE A 49 2.40 -9.96 -4.38
C ILE A 49 3.26 -10.56 -5.50
N LEU A 50 3.95 -9.71 -6.27
CA LEU A 50 4.78 -10.12 -7.41
C LEU A 50 6.27 -10.19 -7.06
N THR A 51 6.66 -9.61 -5.93
CA THR A 51 8.03 -9.62 -5.44
C THR A 51 8.30 -10.92 -4.66
N LYS A 52 9.24 -11.74 -5.17
CA LYS A 52 9.55 -13.07 -4.60
C LYS A 52 10.73 -13.13 -3.62
N SER A 53 11.73 -12.26 -3.79
CA SER A 53 12.89 -12.20 -2.89
C SER A 53 12.45 -11.83 -1.45
N SER A 54 13.36 -11.82 -0.49
CA SER A 54 13.15 -11.22 0.84
C SER A 54 13.74 -9.80 0.93
N ASN A 55 14.82 -9.54 0.19
CA ASN A 55 15.50 -8.24 0.17
C ASN A 55 15.00 -7.37 -1.00
N HIS A 56 14.53 -6.17 -0.69
CA HIS A 56 13.80 -5.30 -1.63
C HIS A 56 14.23 -3.84 -1.56
N PRO A 57 15.42 -3.48 -2.10
CA PRO A 57 15.91 -2.11 -2.11
C PRO A 57 15.05 -1.13 -2.91
N HIS A 58 14.00 -1.58 -3.57
CA HIS A 58 13.07 -0.71 -4.29
C HIS A 58 11.62 -0.92 -3.85
N GLY A 59 11.40 -1.58 -2.70
CA GLY A 59 10.09 -1.92 -2.19
C GLY A 59 9.43 -3.11 -2.90
N ILE A 60 8.22 -3.42 -2.43
CA ILE A 60 7.44 -4.59 -2.84
C ILE A 60 6.59 -4.24 -4.07
N LYS A 61 6.61 -5.10 -5.09
CA LYS A 61 5.76 -4.99 -6.27
C LYS A 61 4.51 -5.82 -6.06
N VAL A 62 3.37 -5.20 -6.28
CA VAL A 62 2.05 -5.85 -6.14
C VAL A 62 1.20 -5.60 -7.38
N ARG A 63 0.18 -6.44 -7.53
CA ARG A 63 -0.97 -6.24 -8.40
C ARG A 63 -2.17 -5.92 -7.51
N LEU A 64 -2.90 -4.86 -7.85
CA LEU A 64 -4.16 -4.52 -7.22
C LEU A 64 -5.33 -5.30 -7.82
N GLU A 65 -6.49 -5.29 -7.17
CA GLU A 65 -7.71 -5.96 -7.67
C GLU A 65 -8.17 -5.44 -9.03
N ASP A 66 -7.98 -4.15 -9.30
CA ASP A 66 -8.26 -3.52 -10.61
C ASP A 66 -7.27 -3.91 -11.72
N GLY A 67 -6.27 -4.75 -11.42
CA GLY A 67 -5.25 -5.21 -12.36
C GLY A 67 -4.04 -4.28 -12.50
N GLN A 68 -4.03 -3.12 -11.84
CA GLN A 68 -2.88 -2.21 -11.86
C GLN A 68 -1.68 -2.82 -11.15
N ILE A 69 -0.47 -2.52 -11.65
CA ILE A 69 0.79 -3.07 -11.13
C ILE A 69 1.74 -1.93 -10.80
N GLY A 70 2.24 -1.93 -9.56
CA GLY A 70 3.11 -0.87 -9.06
C GLY A 70 3.95 -1.30 -7.88
N ARG A 71 4.74 -0.36 -7.37
CA ARG A 71 5.55 -0.53 -6.16
C ARG A 71 4.82 0.09 -4.99
N VAL A 72 4.68 -0.65 -3.90
CA VAL A 72 4.00 -0.13 -2.71
C VAL A 72 4.84 0.97 -2.07
N LYS A 73 4.18 2.04 -1.67
CA LYS A 73 4.75 3.20 -0.99
C LYS A 73 4.17 3.37 0.41
N GLU A 74 2.88 3.14 0.58
CA GLU A 74 2.19 3.31 1.86
C GLU A 74 1.18 2.19 2.06
N ILE A 75 0.97 1.79 3.32
CA ILE A 75 -0.15 0.92 3.72
C ILE A 75 -1.19 1.82 4.37
N VAL A 76 -2.45 1.59 4.03
CA VAL A 76 -3.58 2.26 4.66
C VAL A 76 -4.15 1.29 5.68
N GLU A 77 -3.73 1.42 6.93
CA GLU A 77 -4.33 0.67 8.03
C GLU A 77 -5.66 1.33 8.42
N SER A 78 -6.75 0.60 8.24
CA SER A 78 -8.03 0.93 8.87
C SER A 78 -7.99 0.41 10.31
N ILE A 79 -7.74 1.31 11.26
CA ILE A 79 -7.96 1.00 12.67
C ILE A 79 -9.48 0.92 12.86
N ASP A 80 -9.99 -0.29 13.05
CA ASP A 80 -11.31 -0.50 13.63
C ASP A 80 -11.15 -0.40 15.14
N GLU A 81 -11.40 0.79 15.68
CA GLU A 81 -11.50 0.98 17.13
C GLU A 81 -12.84 0.40 17.60
N LEU A 82 -12.75 -0.60 18.48
CA LEU A 82 -13.85 -1.19 19.25
C LEU A 82 -14.25 -0.29 20.44
#